data_AF-A0A855KRS8-F1
#
_entry.id   AF-A0A855KRS8-F1
#
_cell.length_a   1.000
_cell.length_b   1.000
_cell.length_c   1.000
_cell.angle_alpha   90.00
_cell.angle_beta   90.00
_cell.angle_gamma   90.00
#
_symmetry.space_group_name_H-M   'P 1'
#
loop_
_entity.id
_entity.type
_entity.pdbx_description
1 polymer ?
#
loop_
_entity_poly.entity_id
_entity_poly.type
_entity_poly.pdbx_seq_one_letter_code
_entity_poly.pdbx_strand_id
1 'polypeptide(L)'
;MIGVPMPNPRDSIIEGLNQKLEQFFGSGKTVQQIARGVSADAPAFGTTTHGNKLRAERDKIAPRLKELAEAGTPIAKAAKECGMEAKRARLIARENGFKFTS
;
A
#
# COMPACT_ATOMS: atom_id res chain seq x y z
N MET A 1 -26.16 -38.84 33.70
CA MET A 1 -25.81 -38.69 32.27
C MET A 1 -24.92 -37.45 32.17
N ILE A 2 -23.61 -37.62 32.35
CA ILE A 2 -22.65 -36.50 32.37
C ILE A 2 -22.41 -36.11 30.91
N GLY A 3 -22.77 -34.86 30.57
CA GLY A 3 -22.70 -34.33 29.23
C GLY A 3 -21.31 -34.49 28.65
N VAL A 4 -21.26 -35.03 27.42
CA VAL A 4 -20.03 -35.16 26.64
C VAL A 4 -19.34 -33.79 26.61
N PRO A 5 -18.01 -33.70 26.84
CA PRO A 5 -17.32 -32.42 26.79
C PRO A 5 -17.58 -31.76 25.45
N MET A 6 -18.06 -30.51 25.46
CA MET A 6 -18.23 -29.73 24.25
C MET A 6 -16.86 -29.68 23.53
N PRO A 7 -16.78 -30.03 22.24
CA PRO A 7 -15.54 -29.96 21.49
C PRO A 7 -14.91 -28.57 21.68
N ASN A 8 -13.59 -28.52 21.88
CA ASN A 8 -12.92 -27.25 22.02
C ASN A 8 -13.18 -26.45 20.72
N PRO A 9 -13.72 -25.23 20.79
CA PRO A 9 -14.08 -24.46 19.60
C PRO A 9 -12.89 -24.23 18.66
N ARG A 10 -11.65 -24.27 19.18
CA ARG A 10 -10.44 -24.25 18.34
C ARG A 10 -10.34 -25.46 17.41
N ASP A 11 -10.69 -26.65 17.88
CA ASP A 11 -10.56 -27.88 17.11
C ASP A 11 -11.55 -27.89 15.95
N SER A 12 -12.79 -27.44 16.18
CA SER A 12 -13.79 -27.26 15.10
C SER A 12 -13.35 -26.25 14.04
N ILE A 13 -12.67 -25.18 14.45
CA ILE A 13 -12.13 -24.18 13.52
C ILE A 13 -10.99 -24.79 12.69
N ILE A 14 -10.08 -25.53 13.33
CA ILE A 14 -8.94 -26.18 12.66
C ILE A 14 -9.44 -27.20 11.64
N GLU A 15 -10.39 -28.05 12.02
CA GLU A 15 -10.97 -29.05 11.12
C GLU A 15 -11.64 -28.39 9.92
N GLY A 16 -12.44 -27.33 10.15
CA GLY A 16 -13.07 -26.58 9.08
C GLY A 16 -12.07 -25.86 8.14
N LEU A 17 -10.93 -25.41 8.66
CA LEU A 17 -9.86 -24.83 7.84
C LEU A 17 -9.17 -25.91 7.00
N ASN A 18 -8.87 -27.06 7.58
CA ASN A 18 -8.23 -28.18 6.88
C ASN A 18 -9.11 -28.69 5.73
N GLN A 19 -10.41 -28.86 5.95
CA GLN A 19 -11.36 -29.26 4.90
C GLN A 19 -11.37 -28.26 3.72
N LYS A 20 -11.32 -26.96 4.00
CA LYS A 20 -11.27 -25.92 2.95
C LYS A 20 -9.96 -25.93 2.18
N LEU A 21 -8.84 -26.18 2.85
CA LEU A 21 -7.55 -26.33 2.20
C LEU A 21 -7.56 -27.56 1.28
N GLU A 22 -8.02 -28.71 1.77
CA GLU A 22 -8.16 -29.93 0.96
C GLU A 22 -9.07 -29.72 -0.24
N GLN A 23 -10.22 -29.06 -0.07
CA GLN A 23 -11.11 -28.74 -1.19
C GLN A 23 -10.42 -27.83 -2.22
N PHE A 24 -9.68 -26.82 -1.77
CA PHE A 24 -8.98 -25.89 -2.65
C PHE A 24 -7.89 -26.62 -3.46
N PHE A 25 -6.99 -27.32 -2.79
CA PHE A 25 -5.88 -28.02 -3.44
C PHE A 25 -6.33 -29.26 -4.23
N GLY A 26 -7.33 -29.99 -3.72
CA GLY A 26 -7.94 -31.15 -4.38
C GLY A 26 -8.68 -30.79 -5.67
N SER A 27 -9.15 -29.54 -5.80
CA SER A 27 -9.71 -29.02 -7.06
C SER A 27 -8.64 -28.64 -8.11
N GLY A 28 -7.37 -28.98 -7.86
CA GLY A 28 -6.25 -28.67 -8.75
C GLY A 28 -5.78 -27.21 -8.70
N LYS A 29 -6.26 -26.42 -7.73
CA LYS A 29 -5.84 -25.02 -7.57
C LYS A 29 -4.49 -24.95 -6.85
N THR A 30 -3.70 -23.95 -7.22
CA THR A 30 -2.37 -23.71 -6.68
C THR A 30 -2.31 -22.37 -5.96
N VAL A 31 -1.43 -22.26 -4.95
CA VAL A 31 -1.13 -20.98 -4.32
C VAL A 31 -0.31 -20.14 -5.29
N GLN A 32 -0.66 -18.86 -5.41
CA GLN A 32 0.13 -17.87 -6.13
C GLN A 32 0.79 -16.92 -5.12
N GLN A 33 2.10 -16.74 -5.24
CA GLN A 33 2.79 -15.70 -4.49
C GLN A 33 2.58 -14.37 -5.21
N ILE A 34 1.92 -13.43 -4.54
CA ILE A 34 1.75 -12.06 -5.04
C ILE A 34 2.86 -11.20 -4.45
N ALA A 35 3.68 -10.59 -5.31
CA ALA A 35 4.73 -9.69 -4.89
C ALA A 35 4.16 -8.50 -4.10
N ARG A 36 4.85 -8.10 -3.03
CA ARG A 36 4.44 -6.97 -2.18
C ARG A 36 4.35 -5.70 -3.03
N GLY A 37 3.17 -5.07 -3.05
CA GLY A 37 2.91 -3.86 -3.85
C GLY A 37 2.25 -4.12 -5.21
N VAL A 38 2.11 -5.40 -5.63
CA VAL A 38 1.26 -5.81 -6.74
C VAL A 38 -0.10 -6.18 -6.15
N SER A 39 -0.87 -5.21 -5.66
CA SER A 39 -2.29 -5.48 -5.41
C SER A 39 -2.89 -5.88 -6.75
N ALA A 40 -3.63 -6.99 -6.78
CA ALA A 40 -4.25 -7.59 -7.96
C ALA A 40 -4.60 -6.55 -9.04
N ASP A 41 -4.40 -6.92 -10.30
CA ASP A 41 -4.99 -6.29 -11.49
C ASP A 41 -6.53 -6.47 -11.42
N ALA A 42 -7.12 -5.97 -10.34
CA ALA A 42 -8.54 -5.88 -10.12
C ALA A 42 -8.98 -4.65 -10.91
N PRO A 43 -10.14 -4.73 -11.61
CA PRO A 43 -10.66 -3.56 -12.30
C PRO A 43 -10.66 -2.38 -11.33
N ALA A 44 -10.18 -1.23 -11.79
CA ALA A 44 -9.90 0.00 -11.01
C ALA A 44 -11.06 0.54 -10.14
N PHE A 45 -12.17 -0.17 -10.06
CA PHE A 45 -13.33 0.07 -9.24
C PHE A 45 -13.14 -0.46 -7.82
N GLY A 46 -12.37 0.26 -6.99
CA GLY A 46 -12.67 0.23 -5.55
C GLY A 46 -11.51 0.46 -4.59
N THR A 47 -10.27 0.09 -4.93
CA THR A 47 -9.18 0.06 -3.94
C THR A 47 -8.01 1.02 -4.22
N THR A 48 -7.89 1.58 -5.43
CA THR A 48 -6.75 2.41 -5.85
C THR A 48 -7.10 3.87 -6.18
N THR A 49 -8.40 4.20 -6.32
CA THR A 49 -8.86 5.51 -6.82
C THR A 49 -8.39 6.69 -5.96
N HIS A 50 -8.49 6.58 -4.63
CA HIS A 50 -8.08 7.66 -3.73
C HIS A 50 -6.56 7.84 -3.73
N GLY A 51 -5.79 6.75 -3.67
CA GLY A 51 -4.33 6.78 -3.72
C GLY A 51 -3.81 7.37 -5.04
N ASN A 52 -4.40 6.98 -6.16
CA ASN A 52 -4.04 7.49 -7.49
C ASN A 52 -4.39 8.97 -7.64
N LYS A 53 -5.57 9.41 -7.16
CA LYS A 53 -5.93 10.84 -7.12
C LYS A 53 -4.92 11.63 -6.29
N LEU A 54 -4.58 11.16 -5.09
CA LEU A 54 -3.60 11.83 -4.25
C LEU A 54 -2.20 11.88 -4.88
N ARG A 55 -1.80 10.85 -5.63
CA ARG A 55 -0.54 10.84 -6.37
C ARG A 55 -0.57 11.84 -7.52
N ALA A 56 -1.63 11.87 -8.31
CA ALA A 56 -1.82 12.85 -9.38
C ALA A 56 -1.77 14.30 -8.87
N GLU A 57 -2.38 14.61 -7.72
CA GLU A 57 -2.29 15.93 -7.11
C GLU A 57 -0.87 16.27 -6.62
N ARG A 58 -0.10 15.26 -6.19
CA ARG A 58 1.31 15.45 -5.80
C ARG A 58 2.21 15.67 -7.01
N ASP A 59 1.99 14.95 -8.09
CA ASP A 59 2.77 15.04 -9.32
C ASP A 59 2.61 16.41 -10.00
N LYS A 60 1.47 17.09 -9.85
CA LYS A 60 1.31 18.49 -10.28
C LYS A 60 2.28 19.47 -9.61
N ILE A 61 2.68 19.19 -8.37
CA ILE A 61 3.55 20.07 -7.57
C ILE A 61 5.03 19.70 -7.76
N ALA A 62 5.32 18.50 -8.27
CA ALA A 62 6.66 17.98 -8.46
C ALA A 62 7.57 18.88 -9.34
N PRO A 63 7.12 19.47 -10.48
CA PRO A 63 7.96 20.33 -11.31
C PRO A 63 8.48 21.55 -10.54
N ARG A 64 7.60 22.25 -9.83
CA ARG A 64 7.98 23.42 -9.03
C ARG A 64 8.94 23.07 -7.91
N LEU A 65 8.74 21.94 -7.23
CA LEU A 65 9.67 21.46 -6.20
C LEU A 65 11.03 21.05 -6.79
N LYS A 66 11.03 20.51 -8.01
CA LYS A 66 12.25 20.15 -8.73
C LYS A 66 13.06 21.39 -9.12
N GLU A 67 12.41 22.43 -9.64
CA GLU A 67 13.06 23.72 -9.94
C GLU A 67 13.70 24.33 -8.69
N LEU A 68 12.99 24.31 -7.55
CA LEU A 68 13.53 24.82 -6.28
C LEU A 68 14.70 23.96 -5.76
N ALA A 69 14.64 22.64 -5.95
CA ALA A 69 15.73 21.74 -5.60
C ALA A 69 16.97 21.99 -6.48
N GLU A 70 16.78 22.19 -7.78
CA GLU A 70 17.85 22.52 -8.75
C GLU A 70 18.45 23.92 -8.48
N ALA A 71 17.63 24.87 -8.03
CA ALA A 71 18.08 26.19 -7.57
C ALA A 71 18.85 26.15 -6.23
N GLY A 72 19.08 24.96 -5.65
CA GLY A 72 19.80 24.79 -4.39
C GLY A 72 19.00 25.18 -3.14
N THR A 73 17.67 25.33 -3.26
CA THR A 73 16.82 25.73 -2.15
C THR A 73 16.67 24.56 -1.17
N PRO A 74 16.92 24.76 0.14
CA PRO A 74 16.75 23.71 1.13
C PRO A 74 15.28 23.30 1.24
N ILE A 75 15.02 22.02 1.49
CA ILE A 75 13.68 21.42 1.50
C ILE A 75 12.66 22.17 2.37
N ALA A 76 13.09 22.74 3.50
CA ALA A 76 12.20 23.48 4.39
C ALA A 76 11.69 24.79 3.77
N LYS A 77 12.53 25.46 2.97
CA LYS A 77 12.16 26.69 2.27
C LYS A 77 11.32 26.37 1.02
N ALA A 78 11.71 25.35 0.25
CA ALA A 78 10.93 24.91 -0.89
C ALA A 78 9.52 24.44 -0.50
N ALA A 79 9.40 23.72 0.62
CA ALA A 79 8.10 23.29 1.15
C ALA A 79 7.21 24.49 1.55
N LYS A 80 7.78 25.51 2.21
CA LYS A 80 7.06 26.75 2.56
C LYS A 80 6.57 27.49 1.32
N GLU A 81 7.40 27.62 0.29
CA GLU A 81 7.03 28.29 -0.96
C GLU A 81 5.91 27.56 -1.72
N CYS A 82 5.85 26.23 -1.59
CA CYS A 82 4.75 25.42 -2.12
C CYS A 82 3.59 25.23 -1.13
N GLY A 83 3.57 25.92 0.01
CA GLY A 83 2.47 25.89 0.98
C GLY A 83 2.27 24.54 1.68
N MET A 84 3.33 23.76 1.89
CA MET A 84 3.24 22.41 2.45
C MET A 84 4.29 22.10 3.53
N GLU A 85 4.10 20.98 4.23
CA GLU A 85 5.08 20.47 5.19
C GLU A 85 6.30 19.87 4.48
N ALA A 86 7.49 20.00 5.08
CA ALA A 86 8.74 19.42 4.57
C ALA A 86 8.68 17.90 4.38
N LYS A 87 7.90 17.17 5.19
CA LYS A 87 7.68 15.72 5.00
C LYS A 87 6.97 15.43 3.67
N ARG A 88 5.97 16.25 3.31
CA ARG A 88 5.23 16.11 2.05
C ARG A 88 6.12 16.42 0.86
N ALA A 89 6.93 17.48 0.93
CA ALA A 89 7.91 17.79 -0.11
C ALA A 89 8.93 16.64 -0.29
N ARG A 90 9.37 16.01 0.80
CA ARG A 90 10.29 14.85 0.76
C ARG A 90 9.64 13.62 0.13
N LEU A 91 8.36 13.39 0.41
CA LEU A 91 7.58 12.32 -0.21
C LEU A 91 7.48 12.53 -1.73
N ILE A 92 7.10 13.73 -2.17
CA ILE A 92 6.98 14.08 -3.60
C ILE A 92 8.32 13.87 -4.31
N ALA A 93 9.42 14.37 -3.72
CA ALA A 93 10.76 14.21 -4.27
C ALA A 93 11.16 12.73 -4.42
N ARG A 94 10.84 11.89 -3.42
CA ARG A 94 11.08 10.45 -3.48
C ARG A 94 10.23 9.77 -4.55
N GLU A 95 8.96 10.14 -4.68
CA GLU A 95 8.04 9.57 -5.67
C GLU A 95 8.41 9.97 -7.11
N ASN A 96 9.03 11.14 -7.29
CA ASN A 96 9.39 11.72 -8.58
C ASN A 96 10.90 11.67 -8.89
N GLY A 97 11.71 11.00 -8.04
CA GLY A 97 13.11 10.68 -8.34
C GLY A 97 14.12 11.82 -8.24
N PHE A 98 13.83 12.91 -7.52
CA PHE A 98 14.77 14.02 -7.31
C PHE A 98 15.13 14.19 -5.83
N LYS A 99 16.24 14.90 -5.55
CA LYS A 99 16.75 15.13 -4.19
C LYS A 99 16.95 16.63 -3.98
N PHE A 100 16.66 17.09 -2.77
CA PHE A 100 17.10 18.41 -2.33
C PHE A 100 18.57 18.33 -1.92
N THR A 101 19.37 19.32 -2.31
CA THR A 101 20.68 19.56 -1.71
C THR A 101 20.47 19.85 -0.22
N SER A 102 21.15 19.06 0.61
CA SER A 102 20.97 19.10 2.06
C SER A 102 21.63 20.31 2.69
#